data_AF-A0A392MPR6-F1
#
_entry.id   AF-A0A392MPR6-F1
#
_cell.length_a   1.000
_cell.length_b   1.000
_cell.length_c   1.000
_cell.angle_alpha   90.00
_cell.angle_beta   90.00
_cell.angle_gamma   90.00
#
_symmetry.space_group_name_H-M   'P 1'
#
loop_
_entity.id
_entity.type
_entity.pdbx_description
1 polymer ?
#
loop_
_entity_poly.entity_id
_entity_poly.type
_entity_poly.pdbx_seq_one_letter_code
_entity_poly.pdbx_strand_id
1 'polypeptide(L)'
;MIADEIQTGLARTGKMLACEWEDVRPDVVILGKALGGGIIPVSAVLADKDVMLCIKPGQHGSTFGGNPLASAVAIASLEVIKEERLTE
;
A
#
# COMPACT_ATOMS: atom_id res chain seq x y z
N MET A 1 12.53 -4.31 9.97
CA MET A 1 12.61 -4.50 8.50
C MET A 1 11.55 -3.65 7.82
N ILE A 2 11.95 -2.94 6.75
CA ILE A 2 11.03 -2.21 5.88
C ILE A 2 10.96 -2.97 4.55
N ALA A 3 9.76 -3.39 4.14
CA ALA A 3 9.51 -4.00 2.84
C ALA A 3 9.00 -2.93 1.86
N ASP A 4 9.81 -2.64 0.83
CA ASP A 4 9.36 -1.82 -0.31
C ASP A 4 8.63 -2.71 -1.32
N GLU A 5 7.30 -2.63 -1.26
CA GLU A 5 6.39 -3.40 -2.10
C GLU A 5 5.74 -2.49 -3.16
N ILE A 6 6.31 -1.33 -3.46
CA ILE A 6 5.78 -0.39 -4.47
C ILE A 6 5.67 -1.09 -5.83
N GLN A 7 6.65 -1.94 -6.18
CA GLN A 7 6.65 -2.71 -7.42
C GLN A 7 6.11 -4.12 -7.27
N THR A 8 6.47 -4.79 -6.19
CA THR A 8 6.31 -6.24 -6.01
C THR A 8 5.00 -6.61 -5.33
N GLY A 9 4.36 -5.68 -4.63
CA GLY A 9 3.08 -5.90 -3.98
C GLY A 9 1.92 -5.84 -4.96
N LEU A 10 0.71 -5.96 -4.41
CA LEU A 10 -0.56 -5.84 -5.11
C LEU A 10 -0.68 -6.84 -6.26
N ALA A 11 -0.55 -8.13 -5.92
CA ALA A 11 -0.70 -9.27 -6.84
C ALA A 11 0.37 -9.40 -7.93
N ARG A 12 1.35 -8.48 -8.02
CA ARG A 12 2.39 -8.53 -9.07
C ARG A 12 3.16 -9.84 -9.10
N THR A 13 3.46 -10.40 -7.92
CA THR A 13 4.26 -11.62 -7.76
C THR A 13 3.40 -12.85 -7.51
N GLY A 14 2.08 -12.78 -7.69
CA GLY A 14 1.16 -13.87 -7.36
C GLY A 14 0.65 -13.86 -5.91
N LYS A 15 1.20 -13.02 -5.03
CA LYS A 15 0.69 -12.79 -3.66
C LYS A 15 0.28 -11.33 -3.46
N MET A 16 -0.48 -11.06 -2.39
CA MET A 16 -0.91 -9.69 -2.11
C MET A 16 0.30 -8.81 -1.77
N LEU A 17 1.23 -9.33 -0.97
CA LEU A 17 2.56 -8.79 -0.74
C LEU A 17 3.59 -9.85 -1.12
N ALA A 18 4.69 -9.48 -1.76
CA ALA A 18 5.71 -10.45 -2.14
C ALA A 18 6.40 -11.09 -0.92
N CYS A 19 6.49 -10.39 0.21
CA CYS A 19 7.05 -10.93 1.44
C CYS A 19 6.28 -12.14 2.01
N GLU A 20 5.02 -12.36 1.58
CA GLU A 20 4.23 -13.53 1.95
C GLU A 20 4.82 -14.84 1.40
N TRP A 21 5.59 -14.79 0.31
CA TRP A 21 6.29 -15.96 -0.23
C TRP A 21 7.29 -16.56 0.76
N GLU A 22 7.86 -15.73 1.62
CA GLU A 22 8.87 -16.10 2.62
C GLU A 22 8.27 -16.21 4.03
N ASP A 23 6.94 -16.10 4.16
CA ASP A 23 6.22 -16.06 5.45
C ASP A 23 6.78 -14.99 6.42
N VAL A 24 7.18 -13.83 5.88
CA VAL A 24 7.76 -12.74 6.67
C VAL A 24 6.73 -11.63 6.90
N ARG A 25 6.61 -11.21 8.15
CA ARG A 25 5.86 -10.01 8.56
C ARG A 25 6.81 -8.80 8.74
N PRO A 26 6.88 -7.86 7.79
CA PRO A 26 7.68 -6.64 7.94
C PRO A 26 7.12 -5.69 9.01
N ASP A 27 7.99 -4.87 9.62
CA ASP A 27 7.58 -3.81 10.55
C ASP A 27 6.94 -2.62 9.83
N VAL A 28 7.36 -2.38 8.57
CA VAL A 28 6.82 -1.34 7.69
C VAL A 28 6.67 -1.88 6.28
N VAL A 29 5.55 -1.57 5.63
CA VAL A 29 5.30 -1.87 4.21
C VAL A 29 5.09 -0.57 3.44
N ILE A 30 5.72 -0.45 2.28
CA ILE A 30 5.51 0.68 1.37
C ILE A 30 4.77 0.19 0.13
N LEU A 31 3.66 0.86 -0.23
CA LEU A 31 2.84 0.55 -1.40
C LEU A 31 2.69 1.76 -2.31
N GLY A 32 2.42 1.50 -3.58
CA GLY A 32 2.17 2.52 -4.60
C GLY A 32 1.79 1.89 -5.94
N LYS A 33 2.12 2.56 -7.05
CA LYS A 33 1.89 2.08 -8.43
C LYS A 33 0.47 1.53 -8.65
N ALA A 34 0.29 0.21 -8.59
CA ALA A 34 -1.00 -0.46 -8.77
C ALA A 34 -2.05 0.00 -7.75
N LEU A 35 -1.65 0.57 -6.61
CA LEU A 35 -2.57 1.15 -5.63
C LEU A 35 -3.42 2.28 -6.23
N GLY A 36 -2.88 3.04 -7.16
CA GLY A 36 -3.62 4.08 -7.88
C GLY A 36 -4.32 3.59 -9.14
N GLY A 37 -4.28 2.28 -9.43
CA GLY A 37 -4.85 1.67 -10.63
C GLY A 37 -4.26 2.20 -11.95
N GLY A 38 -3.13 2.92 -11.90
CA GLY A 38 -2.61 3.68 -13.06
C GLY A 38 -3.43 4.94 -13.41
N ILE A 39 -4.43 5.30 -12.61
CA ILE A 39 -5.36 6.42 -12.87
C ILE A 39 -4.91 7.69 -12.18
N ILE A 40 -4.52 7.60 -10.91
CA ILE A 40 -4.09 8.76 -10.10
C ILE A 40 -2.92 8.36 -9.19
N PRO A 41 -1.97 9.27 -8.89
CA PRO A 41 -0.87 8.94 -7.97
C PRO A 41 -1.38 8.64 -6.56
N VAL A 42 -1.16 7.41 -6.10
CA VAL A 42 -1.44 6.96 -4.72
C VAL A 42 -0.27 6.14 -4.21
N SER A 43 0.14 6.41 -2.97
CA SER A 43 1.08 5.61 -2.20
C SER A 43 0.61 5.46 -0.76
N ALA A 44 1.13 4.45 -0.06
CA ALA A 44 0.85 4.21 1.34
C ALA A 44 2.10 3.72 2.08
N VAL A 45 2.20 4.09 3.35
CA VAL A 45 3.17 3.55 4.31
C VAL A 45 2.36 2.95 5.45
N LEU A 46 2.53 1.64 5.69
CA LEU A 46 1.82 0.89 6.72
C LEU A 46 2.83 0.44 7.78
N ALA A 47 2.48 0.59 9.05
CA ALA A 47 3.27 0.10 10.17
C ALA A 47 2.37 -0.09 11.40
N ASP A 48 2.86 -0.84 12.39
CA ASP A 48 2.19 -0.97 13.69
C ASP A 48 2.16 0.38 14.45
N LYS A 49 1.27 0.48 15.44
CA LYS A 49 0.98 1.75 16.13
C LYS A 49 2.20 2.35 16.84
N ASP A 50 3.01 1.53 17.47
CA ASP A 50 4.23 1.94 18.17
C ASP A 50 5.23 2.60 17.21
N VAL A 51 5.30 2.13 15.96
CA VAL A 51 6.09 2.77 14.89
C VAL A 51 5.37 3.99 14.33
N MET A 52 4.12 3.85 13.88
CA MET A 52 3.39 4.91 13.16
C MET A 52 3.09 6.13 14.04
N LEU A 53 2.77 5.93 15.32
CA LEU A 53 2.44 7.02 16.25
C LEU A 53 3.68 7.78 16.74
N CYS A 54 4.90 7.44 16.28
CA CYS A 54 6.07 8.31 16.43
C CYS A 54 5.89 9.63 15.67
N ILE A 55 5.12 9.63 14.57
CA ILE A 55 4.80 10.83 13.79
C ILE A 55 3.70 11.62 14.52
N LYS A 56 3.99 12.87 14.88
CA LYS A 56 3.07 13.76 15.60
C LYS A 56 2.46 14.83 14.68
N PRO A 57 1.32 15.44 15.07
CA PRO A 57 0.74 16.55 14.32
C PRO A 57 1.77 17.65 14.03
N GLY A 58 1.81 18.10 12.77
CA GLY A 58 2.75 19.13 12.30
C GLY A 58 4.12 18.64 11.84
N GLN A 59 4.45 17.35 11.99
CA GLN A 59 5.76 16.80 11.60
C GLN A 59 5.79 16.22 10.18
N HIS A 60 4.65 15.79 9.65
CA HIS A 60 4.54 15.16 8.34
C HIS A 60 3.22 15.55 7.68
N GLY A 61 3.22 15.69 6.36
CA GLY A 61 2.02 16.07 5.62
C GLY A 61 2.27 16.20 4.11
N SER A 62 1.19 16.25 3.35
CA SER A 62 1.18 16.46 1.91
C SER A 62 -0.14 17.09 1.50
N THR A 63 -0.11 18.08 0.61
CA THR A 63 -1.31 18.79 0.12
C THR A 63 -2.33 17.84 -0.52
N PHE A 64 -1.86 16.84 -1.26
CA PHE A 64 -2.72 15.87 -1.94
C PHE A 64 -2.75 14.50 -1.26
N GLY A 65 -1.99 14.31 -0.18
CA GLY A 65 -1.94 13.06 0.56
C GLY A 65 -3.29 12.76 1.20
N GLY A 66 -3.81 11.54 0.99
CA GLY A 66 -5.09 11.11 1.57
C GLY A 66 -6.33 11.83 1.04
N ASN A 67 -6.24 12.45 -0.14
CA ASN A 67 -7.41 13.12 -0.72
C ASN A 67 -8.55 12.11 -1.04
N PRO A 68 -9.83 12.55 -1.03
CA PRO A 68 -10.96 11.64 -1.17
C PRO A 68 -11.01 10.89 -2.51
N LEU A 69 -10.60 11.54 -3.61
CA LEU A 69 -10.61 10.93 -4.94
C LEU A 69 -9.57 9.81 -5.04
N ALA A 70 -8.34 10.08 -4.61
CA ALA A 70 -7.28 9.07 -4.54
C ALA A 70 -7.67 7.89 -3.65
N SER A 71 -8.33 8.16 -2.52
CA SER A 71 -8.80 7.12 -1.59
C SER A 71 -9.86 6.22 -2.24
N ALA A 72 -10.83 6.81 -2.96
CA ALA A 72 -11.85 6.04 -3.67
C ALA A 72 -11.26 5.18 -4.80
N VAL A 73 -10.31 5.74 -5.58
CA VAL A 73 -9.61 4.98 -6.63
C VAL A 73 -8.79 3.84 -6.05
N ALA A 74 -8.14 4.05 -4.90
CA ALA A 74 -7.35 3.02 -4.25
C ALA A 74 -8.21 1.86 -3.75
N ILE A 75 -9.36 2.15 -3.15
CA ILE A 75 -10.34 1.14 -2.75
C ILE A 75 -10.80 0.32 -3.96
N ALA A 76 -11.25 0.98 -5.03
CA ALA A 76 -11.69 0.30 -6.24
C ALA A 76 -10.58 -0.56 -6.87
N SER A 77 -9.34 -0.07 -6.88
CA SER A 77 -8.18 -0.82 -7.41
C SER A 77 -7.92 -2.10 -6.60
N LEU A 78 -8.05 -2.02 -5.27
CA LEU A 78 -7.89 -3.17 -4.38
C LEU A 78 -9.07 -4.16 -4.48
N GLU A 79 -10.28 -3.68 -4.71
CA GLU A 79 -11.47 -4.50 -4.96
C GLU A 79 -11.28 -5.32 -6.24
N VAL A 80 -10.84 -4.70 -7.35
CA VAL A 80 -10.54 -5.40 -8.60
C VAL A 80 -9.53 -6.53 -8.39
N ILE A 81 -8.43 -6.28 -7.66
CA ILE A 81 -7.44 -7.32 -7.35
C ILE A 81 -8.08 -8.54 -6.67
N LYS A 82 -9.02 -8.32 -5.75
CA LYS A 82 -9.68 -9.39 -4.99
C LYS A 82 -10.77 -10.10 -5.79
N GLU A 83 -11.63 -9.34 -6.45
CA GLU A 83 -12.79 -9.85 -7.18
C GLU A 83 -12.38 -10.66 -8.41
N GLU A 84 -11.36 -10.19 -9.13
CA GLU A 84 -10.82 -10.88 -10.30
C GLU A 84 -9.80 -11.97 -9.94
N ARG A 85 -9.50 -12.16 -8.64
CA ARG A 85 -8.54 -13.15 -8.13
C ARG A 85 -7.19 -13.06 -8.83
N LEU A 86 -6.59 -11.87 -8.82
CA LEU A 86 -5.31 -11.63 -9.49
C LEU A 86 -4.11 -12.24 -8.75
N THR A 87 -4.32 -12.78 -7.55
CA THR A 87 -3.34 -13.59 -6.80
C THR A 87 -3.52 -15.08 -7.09
N GLU A 88 -2.45 -15.88 -6.93
CA GLU A 88 -2.45 -17.34 -7.04
C GLU A 88 -3.24 -18.05 -5.93
#